data_AF-A0A442IKP4-F1
#
_entry.id   AF-A0A442IKP4-F1
#
_cell.length_a   1.000
_cell.length_b   1.000
_cell.length_c   1.000
_cell.angle_alpha   90.00
_cell.angle_beta   90.00
_cell.angle_gamma   90.00
#
_symmetry.space_group_name_H-M   'P 1'
#
loop_
_entity.id
_entity.type
_entity.pdbx_description
1 polymer ?
#
loop_
_entity_poly.entity_id
_entity_poly.type
_entity_poly.pdbx_seq_one_letter_code
_entity_poly.pdbx_strand_id
1 'polypeptide(L)'
;MASLLSRTLRRFRSDQRGTVLIEMAIVAPLVLLLSAGVFEFGNLIHDKMLMEAGLSDGARFAARCNSQLYTNAGLAAIDCADLAKNIAVFGNVAGTAPARLYGWQKSDVAISIADPTTCKNAVDPTTGTVLYLSTTSQVCIVTASGSYAYSSLDSAGLLSLLDITTVTIADNHQERLIRF
;
A
#
# COMPACT_ATOMS: atom_id res chain seq x y z
N MET A 1 24.67 52.04 41.18
CA MET A 1 24.03 50.83 40.61
C MET A 1 23.61 50.98 39.15
N ALA A 2 22.98 52.11 38.74
CA ALA A 2 22.56 52.35 37.35
C ALA A 2 23.69 52.33 36.28
N SER A 3 24.92 52.73 36.64
CA SER A 3 26.07 52.72 35.72
C SER A 3 26.62 51.32 35.42
N LEU A 4 26.44 50.36 36.34
CA LEU A 4 26.87 48.97 36.14
C LEU A 4 25.88 48.23 35.24
N LEU A 5 24.58 48.47 35.45
CA LEU A 5 23.49 47.95 34.62
C LEU A 5 23.55 48.45 33.17
N SER A 6 23.83 49.73 32.96
CA SER A 6 23.96 50.28 31.59
C SER A 6 25.20 49.75 30.85
N ARG A 7 26.28 49.42 31.58
CA ARG A 7 27.51 48.86 31.02
C ARG A 7 27.37 47.39 30.67
N THR A 8 26.65 46.61 31.47
CA THR A 8 26.33 45.20 31.14
C THR A 8 25.35 45.09 29.97
N LEU A 9 24.32 45.95 29.92
CA LEU A 9 23.38 46.01 28.78
C LEU A 9 24.05 46.41 27.45
N ARG A 10 25.01 47.35 27.47
CA ARG A 10 25.79 47.68 26.26
C ARG A 10 26.68 46.52 25.81
N ARG A 11 27.31 45.80 26.74
CA ARG A 11 28.12 44.61 26.43
C ARG A 11 27.26 43.50 25.82
N PHE A 12 26.07 43.27 26.36
CA PHE A 12 25.13 42.27 25.85
C PHE A 12 24.61 42.63 24.45
N ARG A 13 24.33 43.92 24.17
CA ARG A 13 23.95 44.38 22.82
C ARG A 13 25.07 44.30 21.78
N SER A 14 26.34 44.34 22.20
CA SER A 14 27.49 44.16 21.30
C SER A 14 27.95 42.71 21.16
N ASP A 15 27.35 41.77 21.91
CA ASP A 15 27.77 40.38 21.90
C ASP A 15 27.10 39.63 20.74
N GLN A 16 27.89 39.21 19.76
CA GLN A 16 27.45 38.38 18.64
C GLN A 16 27.65 36.88 18.94
N ARG A 17 28.21 36.55 20.11
CA ARG A 17 28.37 35.17 20.55
C ARG A 17 27.00 34.61 20.94
N GLY A 18 26.45 33.77 20.08
CA GLY A 18 25.15 33.13 20.29
C GLY A 18 24.09 33.46 19.23
N THR A 19 24.38 34.34 18.27
CA THR A 19 23.48 34.60 17.12
C THR A 19 23.17 33.31 16.36
N VAL A 20 24.18 32.46 16.13
CA VAL A 20 24.02 31.13 15.50
C VAL A 20 23.05 30.23 16.28
N LEU A 21 23.05 30.31 17.61
CA LEU A 21 22.17 29.55 18.48
C LEU A 21 20.71 29.99 18.33
N ILE A 22 20.47 31.30 18.18
CA ILE A 22 19.14 31.87 17.96
C ILE A 22 18.64 31.54 16.55
N GLU A 23 19.49 31.67 15.53
CA GLU A 23 19.15 31.29 14.16
C GLU A 23 18.78 29.81 14.09
N MET A 24 19.57 28.93 14.72
CA MET A 24 19.25 27.51 14.77
C MET A 24 17.98 27.24 15.59
N ALA A 25 17.72 27.98 16.67
CA ALA A 25 16.49 27.81 17.45
C ALA A 25 15.21 28.11 16.64
N ILE A 26 15.29 29.00 15.64
CA ILE A 26 14.16 29.35 14.77
C ILE A 26 14.08 28.40 13.56
N VAL A 27 15.22 28.07 12.95
CA VAL A 27 15.27 27.26 11.71
C VAL A 27 15.12 25.76 12.00
N ALA A 28 15.71 25.25 13.08
CA ALA A 28 15.67 23.83 13.43
C ALA A 28 14.25 23.26 13.55
N PRO A 29 13.29 23.86 14.28
CA PRO A 29 11.94 23.29 14.38
C PRO A 29 11.25 23.22 13.01
N LEU A 30 11.47 24.20 12.14
CA LEU A 30 10.91 24.18 10.78
C LEU A 30 11.52 23.03 9.95
N VAL A 31 12.84 22.89 9.96
CA VAL A 31 13.53 21.83 9.20
C VAL A 31 13.18 20.45 9.73
N LEU A 32 13.07 20.29 11.06
CA LEU A 32 12.66 19.04 11.69
C LEU A 32 11.23 18.65 11.32
N LEU A 33 10.28 19.60 11.34
CA LEU A 33 8.91 19.34 10.91
C LEU A 33 8.82 18.94 9.44
N LEU A 34 9.55 19.64 8.56
CA LEU A 34 9.60 19.28 7.14
C LEU A 34 10.23 17.91 6.91
N SER A 35 11.32 17.61 7.63
CA SER A 35 12.00 16.30 7.53
C SER A 35 11.09 15.17 8.02
N ALA A 36 10.43 15.36 9.16
CA ALA A 36 9.44 14.41 9.68
C ALA A 36 8.33 14.15 8.65
N GLY A 37 7.84 15.21 7.97
CA GLY A 37 6.87 15.07 6.88
C GLY A 37 7.38 14.21 5.73
N VAL A 38 8.59 14.48 5.25
CA VAL A 38 9.20 13.70 4.15
C VAL A 38 9.34 12.23 4.52
N PHE A 39 9.78 11.91 5.75
CA PHE A 39 9.90 10.53 6.19
C PHE A 39 8.54 9.84 6.34
N GLU A 40 7.55 10.51 6.92
CA GLU A 40 6.20 9.99 7.11
C GLU A 40 5.53 9.63 5.77
N PHE A 41 5.50 10.58 4.84
CA PHE A 41 4.92 10.34 3.52
C PHE A 41 5.76 9.37 2.68
N GLY A 42 7.09 9.35 2.88
CA GLY A 42 7.98 8.38 2.25
C GLY A 42 7.65 6.94 2.65
N ASN A 43 7.46 6.69 3.95
CA ASN A 43 7.06 5.38 4.45
C ASN A 43 5.66 5.00 3.97
N LEU A 44 4.69 5.91 4.04
CA LEU A 44 3.33 5.65 3.57
C LEU A 44 3.28 5.29 2.07
N ILE A 45 4.07 5.97 1.23
CA ILE A 45 4.18 5.65 -0.20
C ILE A 45 4.89 4.30 -0.39
N HIS A 46 5.92 4.02 0.39
CA HIS A 46 6.61 2.72 0.36
C HIS A 46 5.65 1.56 0.64
N ASP A 47 4.84 1.67 1.69
CA ASP A 47 3.87 0.65 2.07
C ASP A 47 2.78 0.48 1.00
N LYS A 48 2.30 1.59 0.44
CA LYS A 48 1.36 1.56 -0.69
C LYS A 48 1.94 0.81 -1.90
N MET A 49 3.19 1.06 -2.27
CA MET A 49 3.83 0.36 -3.40
C MET A 49 4.00 -1.14 -3.12
N LEU A 50 4.34 -1.52 -1.89
CA LEU A 50 4.45 -2.94 -1.50
C LEU A 50 3.09 -3.65 -1.56
N MET A 51 2.03 -2.95 -1.14
CA MET A 51 0.64 -3.43 -1.24
C MET A 51 0.22 -3.64 -2.70
N GLU A 52 0.44 -2.65 -3.56
CA GLU A 52 0.15 -2.71 -5.00
C GLU A 52 0.88 -3.87 -5.67
N ALA A 53 2.17 -4.04 -5.37
CA ALA A 53 2.94 -5.19 -5.84
C ALA A 53 2.36 -6.52 -5.35
N GLY A 54 1.93 -6.59 -4.09
CA GLY A 54 1.23 -7.73 -3.49
C GLY A 54 -0.01 -8.12 -4.26
N LEU A 55 -0.91 -7.16 -4.43
CA LEU A 55 -2.18 -7.38 -5.12
C LEU A 55 -1.96 -7.74 -6.60
N SER A 56 -1.00 -7.11 -7.28
CA SER A 56 -0.63 -7.46 -8.65
C SER A 56 -0.12 -8.90 -8.77
N ASP A 57 0.75 -9.35 -7.88
CA ASP A 57 1.30 -10.71 -7.93
C ASP A 57 0.22 -11.76 -7.64
N GLY A 58 -0.61 -11.51 -6.61
CA GLY A 58 -1.75 -12.37 -6.28
C GLY A 58 -2.77 -12.46 -7.41
N ALA A 59 -3.13 -11.33 -8.01
CA ALA A 59 -4.05 -11.28 -9.15
C ALA A 59 -3.50 -12.01 -10.38
N ARG A 60 -2.21 -11.83 -10.71
CA ARG A 60 -1.57 -12.51 -11.86
C ARG A 60 -1.51 -14.01 -11.68
N PHE A 61 -1.27 -14.48 -10.44
CA PHE A 61 -1.34 -15.89 -10.11
C PHE A 61 -2.77 -16.40 -10.24
N ALA A 62 -3.74 -15.74 -9.61
CA ALA A 62 -5.15 -16.12 -9.65
C ALA A 62 -5.74 -16.10 -11.08
N ALA A 63 -5.28 -15.20 -11.95
CA ALA A 63 -5.69 -15.13 -13.35
C ALA A 63 -5.22 -16.34 -14.19
N ARG A 64 -4.18 -17.05 -13.73
CA ARG A 64 -3.61 -18.23 -14.39
C ARG A 64 -3.92 -19.53 -13.66
N CYS A 65 -4.26 -19.47 -12.38
CA CYS A 65 -4.59 -20.63 -11.58
C CYS A 65 -5.93 -21.22 -12.03
N ASN A 66 -5.93 -22.53 -12.29
CA ASN A 66 -7.10 -23.23 -12.78
C ASN A 66 -7.38 -24.43 -11.87
N SER A 67 -8.32 -24.25 -10.94
CA SER A 67 -8.78 -25.31 -10.04
C SER A 67 -9.52 -26.43 -10.79
N GLN A 68 -10.15 -26.12 -11.93
CA GLN A 68 -10.92 -27.07 -12.72
C GLN A 68 -10.03 -28.10 -13.44
N LEU A 69 -8.79 -27.77 -13.79
CA LEU A 69 -7.83 -28.74 -14.32
C LEU A 69 -7.52 -29.85 -13.31
N TYR A 70 -7.39 -29.50 -12.02
CA TYR A 70 -7.12 -30.47 -10.96
C TYR A 70 -8.32 -31.38 -10.73
N THR A 71 -9.54 -30.83 -10.68
CA THR A 71 -10.75 -31.64 -10.53
C THR A 71 -10.97 -32.57 -11.72
N ASN A 72 -10.68 -32.10 -12.94
CA ASN A 72 -10.80 -32.91 -14.16
C ASN A 72 -9.77 -34.04 -14.22
N ALA A 73 -8.61 -33.85 -13.60
CA ALA A 73 -7.56 -34.87 -13.47
C ALA A 73 -7.78 -35.84 -12.29
N GLY A 74 -8.89 -35.70 -11.54
CA GLY A 74 -9.17 -36.52 -10.35
C GLY A 74 -8.29 -36.20 -9.15
N LEU A 75 -7.62 -35.05 -9.14
CA LEU A 75 -6.79 -34.57 -8.03
C LEU A 75 -7.62 -33.70 -7.07
N ALA A 76 -7.14 -33.55 -5.84
CA ALA A 76 -7.74 -32.64 -4.87
C ALA A 76 -7.75 -31.20 -5.44
N ALA A 77 -8.92 -30.55 -5.37
CA ALA A 77 -9.08 -29.18 -5.84
C ALA A 77 -8.14 -28.24 -5.07
N ILE A 78 -7.44 -27.38 -5.80
CA ILE A 78 -6.61 -26.33 -5.22
C ILE A 78 -7.47 -25.08 -5.00
N ASP A 79 -7.36 -24.49 -3.81
CA ASP A 79 -7.92 -23.16 -3.53
C ASP A 79 -6.99 -22.08 -4.11
N CYS A 80 -7.24 -21.73 -5.38
CA CYS A 80 -6.52 -20.68 -6.08
C CYS A 80 -6.64 -19.32 -5.38
N ALA A 81 -7.76 -19.05 -4.68
CA ALA A 81 -7.96 -17.78 -4.01
C ALA A 81 -7.13 -17.70 -2.73
N ASP A 82 -7.06 -18.76 -1.92
CA ASP A 82 -6.20 -18.78 -0.74
C ASP A 82 -4.70 -18.70 -1.10
N LEU A 83 -4.26 -19.45 -2.13
CA LEU A 83 -2.87 -19.36 -2.61
C LEU A 83 -2.54 -17.97 -3.14
N ALA A 84 -3.47 -17.32 -3.85
CA ALA A 84 -3.30 -15.94 -4.31
C ALA A 84 -3.20 -14.96 -3.14
N LYS A 85 -3.96 -15.15 -2.06
CA LYS A 85 -3.83 -14.36 -0.83
C LYS A 85 -2.49 -14.58 -0.14
N ASN A 86 -2.00 -15.83 -0.10
CA ASN A 86 -0.67 -16.14 0.43
C ASN A 86 0.43 -15.38 -0.34
N ILE A 87 0.35 -15.40 -1.68
CA ILE A 87 1.30 -14.67 -2.54
C ILE A 87 1.18 -13.16 -2.33
N ALA A 88 -0.04 -12.62 -2.25
CA ALA A 88 -0.24 -11.19 -2.08
C ALA A 88 0.37 -10.66 -0.77
N VAL A 89 0.13 -11.36 0.34
CA VAL A 89 0.56 -10.92 1.68
C VAL A 89 2.03 -11.27 1.96
N PHE A 90 2.48 -12.46 1.58
CA PHE A 90 3.79 -13.00 1.99
C PHE A 90 4.79 -13.15 0.84
N GLY A 91 4.37 -12.94 -0.41
CA GLY A 91 5.21 -13.14 -1.59
C GLY A 91 5.56 -14.60 -1.88
N ASN A 92 4.93 -15.56 -1.21
CA ASN A 92 5.17 -16.99 -1.40
C ASN A 92 3.86 -17.79 -1.31
N VAL A 93 3.83 -18.95 -1.95
CA VAL A 93 2.66 -19.84 -1.99
C VAL A 93 2.35 -20.50 -0.64
N ALA A 94 3.37 -20.67 0.22
CA ALA A 94 3.25 -21.34 1.50
C ALA A 94 2.58 -20.47 2.59
N GLY A 95 2.45 -19.16 2.36
CA GLY A 95 1.88 -18.21 3.32
C GLY A 95 2.76 -18.01 4.55
N THR A 96 4.08 -18.19 4.42
CA THR A 96 5.02 -18.08 5.54
C THR A 96 5.56 -16.66 5.67
N ALA A 97 5.78 -16.21 6.91
CA ALA A 97 6.41 -14.93 7.22
C ALA A 97 7.80 -14.76 6.55
N PRO A 98 8.26 -13.52 6.31
CA PRO A 98 7.64 -12.24 6.69
C PRO A 98 6.51 -11.81 5.74
N ALA A 99 5.53 -11.07 6.28
CA ALA A 99 4.56 -10.36 5.45
C ALA A 99 5.25 -9.16 4.76
N ARG A 100 4.76 -8.76 3.57
CA ARG A 100 5.27 -7.61 2.82
C ARG A 100 5.09 -6.31 3.59
N LEU A 101 3.99 -6.21 4.33
CA LEU A 101 3.65 -5.08 5.18
C LEU A 101 3.60 -5.54 6.64
N TYR A 102 4.00 -4.65 7.55
CA TYR A 102 3.99 -4.96 8.96
C TYR A 102 2.55 -5.17 9.46
N GLY A 103 2.29 -6.34 10.05
CA GLY A 103 0.97 -6.68 10.58
C GLY A 103 -0.11 -6.98 9.54
N TRP A 104 0.21 -6.99 8.23
CA TRP A 104 -0.76 -7.25 7.17
C TRP A 104 -1.10 -8.74 7.07
N GLN A 105 -2.39 -9.05 6.95
CA GLN A 105 -2.92 -10.40 7.05
C GLN A 105 -3.76 -10.79 5.83
N LYS A 106 -4.02 -12.09 5.70
CA LYS A 106 -4.89 -12.63 4.63
C LYS A 106 -6.33 -12.16 4.71
N SER A 107 -6.80 -11.78 5.90
CA SER A 107 -8.11 -11.18 6.12
C SER A 107 -8.24 -9.82 5.43
N ASP A 108 -7.12 -9.11 5.27
CA ASP A 108 -7.08 -7.75 4.73
C ASP A 108 -7.03 -7.75 3.20
N VAL A 109 -6.97 -8.94 2.58
CA VAL A 109 -6.94 -9.15 1.13
C VAL A 109 -8.12 -10.00 0.69
N ALA A 110 -8.85 -9.48 -0.30
CA ALA A 110 -9.91 -10.20 -1.00
C ALA A 110 -9.48 -10.47 -2.44
N ILE A 111 -9.62 -11.73 -2.87
CA ILE A 111 -9.40 -12.16 -4.24
C ILE A 111 -10.73 -12.70 -4.75
N SER A 112 -11.30 -12.03 -5.75
CA SER A 112 -12.50 -12.48 -6.47
C SER A 112 -12.11 -12.99 -7.84
N ILE A 113 -12.35 -14.27 -8.10
CA ILE A 113 -12.00 -14.94 -9.36
C ILE A 113 -13.30 -15.19 -10.14
N ALA A 114 -13.37 -14.67 -11.36
CA ALA A 114 -14.46 -14.93 -12.29
C ALA A 114 -15.87 -14.55 -11.77
N ASP A 115 -15.98 -13.43 -11.05
CA ASP A 115 -17.27 -12.93 -10.59
C ASP A 115 -18.22 -12.73 -11.80
N PRO A 116 -19.39 -13.41 -11.82
CA PRO A 116 -20.34 -13.31 -12.93
C PRO A 116 -20.75 -11.86 -13.27
N THR A 117 -20.73 -10.96 -12.29
CA THR A 117 -21.07 -9.54 -12.48
C THR A 117 -20.01 -8.77 -13.25
N THR A 118 -18.77 -9.27 -13.24
CA THR A 118 -17.61 -8.64 -13.89
C THR A 118 -17.29 -9.26 -15.25
N CYS A 119 -17.85 -10.43 -15.56
CA CYS A 119 -17.69 -11.08 -16.84
C CYS A 119 -18.36 -10.29 -17.97
N LYS A 120 -17.68 -10.20 -19.11
CA LYS A 120 -18.17 -9.54 -20.34
C LYS A 120 -18.31 -10.56 -21.45
N ASN A 121 -19.29 -10.39 -22.32
CA ASN A 121 -19.44 -11.25 -23.49
C ASN A 121 -18.28 -11.01 -24.46
N ALA A 122 -17.72 -12.09 -25.01
CA ALA A 122 -16.65 -12.01 -26.00
C ALA A 122 -17.15 -11.48 -27.35
N VAL A 123 -18.44 -11.69 -27.65
CA VAL A 123 -19.13 -11.23 -28.85
C VAL A 123 -20.37 -10.45 -28.42
N ASP A 124 -20.62 -9.30 -29.05
CA ASP A 124 -21.86 -8.55 -28.85
C ASP A 124 -23.06 -9.36 -29.37
N PRO A 125 -24.03 -9.73 -28.51
CA PRO A 125 -25.17 -10.54 -28.92
C PRO A 125 -26.09 -9.85 -29.92
N THR A 126 -26.02 -8.53 -30.06
CA THR A 126 -26.88 -7.74 -30.93
C THR A 126 -26.29 -7.55 -32.32
N THR A 127 -24.97 -7.33 -32.39
CA THR A 127 -24.28 -6.95 -33.64
C THR A 127 -23.41 -8.07 -34.21
N GLY A 128 -23.12 -9.12 -33.43
CA GLY A 128 -22.18 -10.18 -33.82
C GLY A 128 -20.72 -9.73 -33.85
N THR A 129 -20.42 -8.52 -33.37
CA THR A 129 -19.06 -7.97 -33.34
C THR A 129 -18.23 -8.68 -32.28
N VAL A 130 -17.03 -9.12 -32.64
CA VAL A 130 -16.06 -9.68 -31.69
C VAL A 130 -15.49 -8.55 -30.83
N LEU A 131 -15.88 -8.51 -29.56
CA LEU A 131 -15.41 -7.54 -28.57
C LEU A 131 -14.05 -7.95 -27.99
N TYR A 132 -13.88 -9.25 -27.73
CA TYR A 132 -12.67 -9.81 -27.14
C TYR A 132 -12.34 -11.16 -27.76
N LEU A 133 -11.05 -11.40 -28.04
CA LEU A 133 -10.59 -12.75 -28.39
C LEU A 133 -10.66 -13.65 -27.14
N SER A 134 -11.43 -14.73 -27.23
CA SER A 134 -11.57 -15.74 -26.18
C SER A 134 -11.95 -17.08 -26.77
N THR A 135 -11.52 -18.17 -26.13
CA THR A 135 -11.99 -19.54 -26.42
C THR A 135 -13.38 -19.81 -25.83
N THR A 136 -13.83 -18.95 -24.91
CA THR A 136 -15.13 -19.01 -24.24
C THR A 136 -16.06 -17.89 -24.69
N SER A 137 -17.36 -18.05 -24.49
CA SER A 137 -18.38 -17.03 -24.81
C SER A 137 -18.26 -15.75 -23.98
N GLN A 138 -17.58 -15.81 -22.84
CA GLN A 138 -17.36 -14.68 -21.93
C GLN A 138 -15.88 -14.57 -21.51
N VAL A 139 -15.43 -13.33 -21.36
CA VAL A 139 -14.15 -12.96 -20.75
C VAL A 139 -14.44 -12.45 -19.35
N CYS A 140 -13.84 -13.10 -18.35
CA CYS A 140 -13.96 -12.71 -16.95
C CYS A 140 -12.67 -12.08 -16.45
N ILE A 141 -12.76 -11.38 -15.32
CA ILE A 141 -11.61 -10.78 -14.65
C ILE A 141 -11.40 -11.39 -13.28
N VAL A 142 -10.19 -11.24 -12.78
CA VAL A 142 -9.81 -11.45 -11.40
C VAL A 142 -9.62 -10.08 -10.78
N THR A 143 -10.22 -9.85 -9.62
CA THR A 143 -10.02 -8.63 -8.83
C THR A 143 -9.33 -9.01 -7.53
N ALA A 144 -8.14 -8.45 -7.31
CA ALA A 144 -7.47 -8.46 -6.02
C ALA A 144 -7.65 -7.11 -5.36
N SER A 145 -8.20 -7.06 -4.17
CA SER A 145 -8.34 -5.84 -3.39
C SER A 145 -7.75 -6.03 -2.01
N GLY A 146 -7.16 -4.98 -1.46
CA GLY A 146 -6.72 -5.01 -0.09
C GLY A 146 -6.99 -3.69 0.63
N SER A 147 -6.87 -3.74 1.94
CA SER A 147 -6.78 -2.56 2.79
C SER A 147 -5.64 -2.70 3.78
N TYR A 148 -5.02 -1.60 4.16
CA TYR A 148 -3.99 -1.55 5.18
C TYR A 148 -4.21 -0.31 6.06
N ALA A 149 -4.20 -0.49 7.37
CA ALA A 149 -4.35 0.61 8.32
C ALA A 149 -2.96 1.08 8.75
N TYR A 150 -2.46 2.13 8.11
CA TYR A 150 -1.21 2.78 8.49
C TYR A 150 -1.41 3.49 9.84
N SER A 151 -0.70 3.02 10.86
CA SER A 151 -0.97 3.37 12.27
C SER A 151 0.24 4.01 12.94
N SER A 152 0.10 4.35 14.23
CA SER A 152 1.20 4.94 15.01
C SER A 152 2.45 4.06 15.10
N LEU A 153 2.31 2.73 14.92
CA LEU A 153 3.42 1.79 14.89
C LEU A 153 4.28 1.91 13.63
N ASP A 154 3.68 2.40 12.54
CA ASP A 154 4.28 2.53 11.22
C ASP A 154 4.70 3.99 10.94
N SER A 155 4.14 4.93 11.71
CA SER A 155 4.41 6.36 11.66
C SER A 155 5.74 6.78 12.30
N ALA A 156 6.33 7.86 11.81
CA ALA A 156 7.44 8.57 12.47
C ALA A 156 6.94 9.52 13.58
N GLY A 157 5.65 9.44 13.96
CA GLY A 157 5.03 10.22 15.03
C GLY A 157 4.48 11.59 14.62
N LEU A 158 4.70 12.03 13.37
CA LEU A 158 4.14 13.30 12.88
C LEU A 158 2.61 13.26 12.84
N LEU A 159 2.03 12.15 12.39
CA LEU A 159 0.57 11.99 12.35
C LEU A 159 -0.04 12.08 13.76
N SER A 160 0.62 11.48 14.75
CA SER A 160 0.20 11.58 16.15
C SER A 160 0.29 13.02 16.69
N LEU A 161 1.24 13.84 16.21
CA LEU A 161 1.33 15.26 16.57
C LEU A 161 0.13 16.06 16.04
N LEU A 162 -0.48 15.61 14.95
CA LEU A 162 -1.65 16.22 14.31
C LEU A 162 -2.98 15.56 14.73
N ASP A 163 -2.98 14.73 15.79
CA ASP A 163 -4.13 13.94 16.25
C ASP A 163 -4.70 12.98 15.17
N ILE A 164 -3.88 12.57 14.21
CA ILE A 164 -4.22 11.57 13.20
C ILE A 164 -3.69 10.21 13.68
N THR A 165 -4.61 9.33 14.07
CA THR A 165 -4.25 8.03 14.69
C THR A 165 -4.08 6.91 13.67
N THR A 166 -4.86 6.91 12.59
CA THR A 166 -4.78 5.91 11.52
C THR A 166 -5.11 6.52 10.16
N VAL A 167 -4.41 6.06 9.13
CA VAL A 167 -4.70 6.35 7.72
C VAL A 167 -4.92 5.02 7.00
N THR A 168 -6.12 4.80 6.46
CA THR A 168 -6.39 3.57 5.71
C THR A 168 -5.98 3.73 4.25
N ILE A 169 -5.06 2.88 3.81
CA ILE A 169 -4.66 2.72 2.41
C ILE A 169 -5.49 1.58 1.85
N ALA A 170 -6.19 1.81 0.74
CA ALA A 170 -6.95 0.78 0.05
C ALA A 170 -6.53 0.77 -1.43
N ASP A 171 -6.49 -0.43 -2.00
CA ASP A 171 -6.14 -0.58 -3.41
C ASP A 171 -6.82 -1.79 -4.04
N ASN A 172 -6.95 -1.76 -5.36
CA ASN A 172 -7.41 -2.89 -6.16
C ASN A 172 -6.60 -3.04 -7.45
N HIS A 173 -6.37 -4.29 -7.83
CA HIS A 173 -5.72 -4.66 -9.08
C HIS A 173 -6.59 -5.67 -9.82
N GLN A 174 -6.77 -5.47 -11.12
CA GLN A 174 -7.57 -6.34 -11.98
C GLN A 174 -6.73 -6.97 -13.07
N GLU A 175 -6.92 -8.27 -13.28
CA GLU A 175 -6.27 -9.03 -14.34
C GLU A 175 -7.33 -9.80 -15.15
N ARG A 176 -7.10 -9.96 -16.45
CA ARG A 176 -7.96 -10.81 -17.28
C ARG A 176 -7.75 -12.26 -16.90
N LEU A 177 -8.82 -12.97 -16.56
CA LEU A 177 -8.76 -14.42 -16.31
C LEU A 177 -8.45 -15.17 -17.61
N ILE A 178 -7.50 -16.10 -17.55
CA ILE A 178 -7.17 -16.98 -18.66
C ILE A 178 -7.83 -18.33 -18.41
N ARG A 179 -8.83 -18.66 -19.23
CA ARG A 179 -9.45 -20.00 -19.25
C ARG A 179 -8.79 -20.81 -20.36
N PHE A 180 -8.32 -22.00 -20.01
CA PHE A 180 -7.74 -22.99 -20.93
C PHE A 180 -8.72 -24.13 -21.13
#